data_AF-A0A1V4Z3G0-F1
#
_entry.id   AF-A0A1V4Z3G0-F1
#
_cell.length_a   1.000
_cell.length_b   1.000
_cell.length_c   1.000
_cell.angle_alpha   90.00
_cell.angle_beta   90.00
_cell.angle_gamma   90.00
#
_symmetry.space_group_name_H-M   'P 1'
#
loop_
_entity.id
_entity.type
_entity.pdbx_description
1 polymer ?
#
loop_
_entity_poly.entity_id
_entity_poly.type
_entity_poly.pdbx_seq_one_letter_code
_entity_poly.pdbx_strand_id
1 'polypeptide(L)'
;MCDITPCGGGRCFFSVASDGSIYPCSEFLGISDFRTSSVFRKGGVEEAVRSDGLRLVRSRWAENIPVCADCAIRNVCGAPCPGELYSEKGTILERSPYCEFYEAIIRHAFMLIGEGELKNLVRTDGYEYRFNMFS
;
A
#
# COMPACT_ATOMS: atom_id res chain seq x y z
N MET A 1 -3.59 5.36 -3.26
CA MET A 1 -3.30 5.25 -1.80
C MET A 1 -2.67 3.89 -1.55
N CYS A 2 -1.50 3.67 -2.15
CA CYS A 2 -0.76 2.40 -2.09
C CYS A 2 0.46 2.53 -1.17
N ASP A 3 1.00 3.74 -1.00
CA ASP A 3 2.21 4.05 -0.22
C ASP A 3 1.93 4.36 1.26
N ILE A 4 0.84 3.80 1.82
CA ILE A 4 0.52 3.92 3.25
C ILE A 4 0.15 2.56 3.82
N THR A 5 0.27 2.40 5.13
CA THR A 5 -0.09 1.16 5.83
C THR A 5 -1.20 1.41 6.87
N PRO A 6 -2.28 0.61 6.89
CA PRO A 6 -2.70 -0.31 5.83
C PRO A 6 -3.06 0.48 4.57
N CYS A 7 -2.84 -0.14 3.40
CA CYS A 7 -3.20 0.48 2.13
C CYS A 7 -4.73 0.65 2.02
N GLY A 8 -5.18 1.34 0.97
CA GLY A 8 -6.62 1.55 0.76
C GLY A 8 -7.39 0.30 0.30
N GLY A 9 -6.70 -0.79 -0.06
CA GLY A 9 -7.33 -2.02 -0.57
C GLY A 9 -8.23 -2.71 0.46
N GLY A 10 -9.45 -3.05 0.07
CA GLY A 10 -10.48 -3.59 0.96
C GLY A 10 -10.95 -2.61 2.05
N ARG A 11 -10.47 -1.36 2.04
CA ARG A 11 -10.75 -0.31 3.04
C ARG A 11 -11.46 0.90 2.45
N CYS A 12 -10.78 1.60 1.56
CA CYS A 12 -11.24 2.81 0.90
C CYS A 12 -11.79 2.49 -0.51
N PHE A 13 -11.34 1.38 -1.08
CA PHE A 13 -11.76 0.90 -2.40
C PHE A 13 -11.61 -0.63 -2.46
N PHE A 14 -12.22 -1.22 -3.48
CA PHE A 14 -12.05 -2.62 -3.87
C PHE A 14 -12.13 -2.71 -5.40
N SER A 15 -11.66 -3.82 -5.97
CA SER A 15 -11.72 -4.07 -7.40
C SER A 15 -12.81 -5.07 -7.73
N VAL A 16 -13.44 -4.90 -8.88
CA VAL A 16 -14.49 -5.78 -9.41
C VAL A 16 -14.00 -6.33 -10.74
N ALA A 17 -13.92 -7.64 -10.86
CA ALA A 17 -13.56 -8.32 -12.10
C ALA A 17 -14.73 -8.32 -13.10
N SER A 18 -14.48 -8.71 -14.35
CA SER A 18 -15.50 -8.75 -15.41
C SER A 18 -16.65 -9.71 -15.13
N ASP A 19 -16.44 -10.73 -14.30
CA ASP A 19 -17.48 -11.66 -13.82
C ASP A 19 -18.22 -11.16 -12.56
N GLY A 20 -17.91 -9.94 -12.11
CA GLY A 20 -18.47 -9.31 -10.94
C GLY A 20 -17.79 -9.70 -9.63
N SER A 21 -16.81 -10.61 -9.62
CA SER A 21 -16.09 -11.01 -8.41
C SER A 21 -15.36 -9.82 -7.78
N ILE A 22 -15.41 -9.71 -6.47
CA ILE A 22 -14.78 -8.62 -5.71
C ILE A 22 -13.43 -9.08 -5.15
N TYR A 23 -12.43 -8.19 -5.21
CA TYR A 23 -11.06 -8.37 -4.70
C TYR A 23 -10.61 -7.14 -3.91
N PRO A 24 -9.60 -7.25 -3.01
CA PRO A 24 -9.13 -6.12 -2.21
C PRO A 24 -8.64 -4.92 -3.03
N CYS A 25 -7.91 -5.15 -4.12
CA CYS A 25 -7.51 -4.16 -5.12
C CYS A 25 -7.10 -4.84 -6.43
N SER A 26 -6.60 -4.06 -7.40
CA SER A 26 -6.16 -4.55 -8.72
C SER A 26 -5.07 -5.62 -8.62
N GLU A 27 -4.15 -5.47 -7.66
CA GLU A 27 -3.01 -6.37 -7.48
C GLU A 27 -3.40 -7.78 -7.02
N PHE A 28 -4.65 -7.97 -6.59
CA PHE A 28 -5.18 -9.28 -6.20
C PHE A 28 -6.05 -9.93 -7.28
N LEU A 29 -6.31 -9.24 -8.40
CA LEU A 29 -7.16 -9.77 -9.47
C LEU A 29 -6.59 -11.10 -10.00
N GLY A 30 -7.41 -12.14 -9.99
CA GLY A 30 -7.02 -13.47 -10.46
C GLY A 30 -6.38 -14.36 -9.38
N ILE A 31 -6.11 -13.83 -8.19
CA ILE A 31 -5.64 -14.64 -7.05
C ILE A 31 -6.84 -15.24 -6.34
N SER A 32 -7.06 -16.55 -6.52
CA SER A 32 -8.24 -17.27 -6.02
C SER A 32 -8.50 -17.06 -4.53
N ASP A 33 -7.44 -16.97 -3.73
CA ASP A 33 -7.52 -16.87 -2.27
C ASP A 33 -8.11 -15.52 -1.80
N PHE A 34 -8.07 -14.52 -2.69
CA PHE A 34 -8.64 -13.19 -2.46
C PHE A 34 -9.88 -12.92 -3.29
N ARG A 35 -10.36 -13.91 -4.06
CA ARG A 35 -11.64 -13.83 -4.76
C ARG A 35 -12.76 -13.95 -3.74
N THR A 36 -13.68 -12.99 -3.75
CA THR A 36 -14.81 -12.99 -2.83
C THR A 36 -16.13 -13.09 -3.59
N SER A 37 -17.23 -12.64 -2.96
CA SER A 37 -18.55 -12.59 -3.56
C SER A 37 -18.60 -11.69 -4.79
N SER A 38 -19.76 -11.71 -5.47
CA SER A 38 -19.97 -10.93 -6.69
C SER A 38 -20.86 -9.72 -6.42
N VAL A 39 -20.56 -8.59 -7.08
CA VAL A 39 -21.43 -7.40 -7.07
C VAL A 39 -22.81 -7.67 -7.68
N PHE A 40 -22.96 -8.71 -8.51
CA PHE A 40 -24.25 -9.07 -9.12
C PHE A 40 -25.16 -9.82 -8.15
N ARG A 41 -24.63 -10.31 -7.02
CA ARG A 41 -25.42 -10.97 -5.97
C ARG A 41 -25.93 -9.92 -5.00
N LYS A 42 -27.23 -9.97 -4.68
CA LYS A 42 -27.81 -9.16 -3.58
C LYS A 42 -27.07 -9.43 -2.27
N GLY A 43 -26.54 -8.39 -1.64
CA GLY A 43 -25.74 -8.51 -0.42
C GLY A 43 -24.27 -8.88 -0.65
N GLY A 44 -23.83 -8.98 -1.91
CA GLY A 44 -22.49 -9.44 -2.28
C GLY A 44 -21.39 -8.48 -1.81
N VAL A 45 -21.60 -7.17 -1.87
CA VAL A 45 -20.59 -6.21 -1.38
C VAL A 45 -20.41 -6.32 0.13
N GLU A 46 -21.49 -6.45 0.88
CA GLU A 46 -21.48 -6.58 2.34
C GLU A 46 -20.85 -7.88 2.80
N GLU A 47 -20.99 -8.95 2.02
CA GLU A 47 -20.29 -10.21 2.21
C GLU A 47 -18.79 -10.07 1.90
N ALA A 48 -18.43 -9.45 0.78
CA ALA A 48 -17.04 -9.23 0.39
C ALA A 48 -16.27 -8.44 1.45
N VAL A 49 -16.88 -7.35 1.97
CA VAL A 49 -16.25 -6.51 3.01
C VAL A 49 -16.00 -7.27 4.31
N ARG A 50 -16.79 -8.32 4.61
CA ARG A 50 -16.61 -9.19 5.78
C ARG A 50 -15.73 -10.41 5.51
N SER A 51 -15.34 -10.63 4.25
CA SER A 51 -14.51 -11.77 3.87
C SER A 51 -13.12 -11.72 4.51
N ASP A 52 -12.53 -12.90 4.69
CA ASP A 52 -11.19 -13.01 5.24
C ASP A 52 -10.12 -12.40 4.34
N GLY A 53 -10.24 -12.52 3.02
CA GLY A 53 -9.30 -11.92 2.07
C GLY A 53 -9.23 -10.40 2.17
N LEU A 54 -10.38 -9.71 2.16
CA LEU A 54 -10.40 -8.25 2.35
C LEU A 54 -9.98 -7.86 3.77
N ARG A 55 -10.43 -8.62 4.78
CA ARG A 55 -10.07 -8.41 6.19
C ARG A 55 -8.58 -8.47 6.42
N LEU A 56 -7.91 -9.45 5.82
CA LEU A 56 -6.47 -9.66 5.93
C LEU A 56 -5.70 -8.44 5.41
N VAL A 57 -6.06 -7.91 4.24
CA VAL A 57 -5.43 -6.73 3.64
C VAL A 57 -5.66 -5.46 4.48
N ARG A 58 -6.89 -5.19 4.91
CA ARG A 58 -7.19 -4.00 5.73
C ARG A 58 -6.60 -4.05 7.15
N SER A 59 -6.25 -5.24 7.65
CA SER A 59 -5.61 -5.43 8.95
C SER A 59 -4.08 -5.45 8.91
N ARG A 60 -3.48 -5.31 7.73
CA ARG A 60 -2.04 -5.35 7.56
C ARG A 60 -1.40 -4.00 7.91
N TRP A 61 -1.24 -3.75 9.20
CA TRP A 61 -0.49 -2.61 9.75
C TRP A 61 1.02 -2.89 9.72
N ALA A 62 1.85 -1.85 9.61
CA ALA A 62 3.31 -2.02 9.56
C ALA A 62 3.83 -2.63 10.87
N GLU A 63 3.21 -2.27 11.99
CA GLU A 63 3.44 -2.81 13.32
C GLU A 63 3.15 -4.31 13.44
N ASN A 64 2.30 -4.85 12.57
CA ASN A 64 1.93 -6.26 12.56
C ASN A 64 2.85 -7.10 11.65
N ILE A 65 3.78 -6.48 10.92
CA ILE A 65 4.74 -7.17 10.06
C ILE A 65 6.06 -7.27 10.84
N PRO A 66 6.57 -8.49 11.14
CA PRO A 66 7.72 -8.66 12.03
C PRO A 66 8.94 -7.80 11.67
N VAL A 67 9.27 -7.69 10.38
CA VAL A 67 10.43 -6.90 9.91
C VAL A 67 10.18 -5.39 9.84
N CYS A 68 8.93 -4.95 9.91
CA CYS A 68 8.57 -3.52 9.87
C CYS A 68 8.26 -2.97 11.26
N ALA A 69 7.95 -3.82 12.24
CA ALA A 69 7.50 -3.42 13.57
C ALA A 69 8.50 -2.50 14.30
N ASP A 70 9.79 -2.69 14.08
CA ASP A 70 10.89 -1.90 14.65
C ASP A 70 11.64 -1.06 13.59
N CYS A 71 11.19 -1.06 12.33
CA CYS A 71 11.85 -0.34 11.25
C CYS A 71 11.65 1.18 11.39
N ALA A 72 12.76 1.92 11.44
CA ALA A 72 12.77 3.38 11.62
C ALA A 72 12.07 4.16 10.48
N ILE A 73 11.98 3.59 9.28
CA ILE A 73 11.38 4.22 8.10
C ILE A 73 10.00 3.64 7.75
N ARG A 74 9.38 2.83 8.61
CA ARG A 74 8.12 2.12 8.30
C ARG A 74 6.98 3.03 7.85
N ASN A 75 6.87 4.21 8.45
CA ASN A 75 5.83 5.19 8.14
C ASN A 75 6.16 6.05 6.91
N VAL A 76 7.39 5.96 6.40
CA VAL A 76 7.82 6.64 5.17
C VAL A 76 7.72 5.69 3.98
N CYS A 77 8.18 4.44 4.14
CA CYS A 77 8.07 3.44 3.06
C CYS A 77 6.65 2.85 2.92
N GLY A 78 5.85 2.88 3.99
CA GLY A 78 4.46 2.45 3.95
C GLY A 78 4.26 0.94 3.78
N ALA A 79 5.25 0.13 4.17
CA ALA A 79 5.23 -1.35 4.12
C ALA A 79 4.72 -1.88 2.76
N PRO A 80 5.61 -2.14 1.78
CA PRO A 80 5.26 -2.31 0.36
C PRO A 80 4.10 -3.28 0.06
N CYS A 81 3.58 -3.15 -1.16
CA CYS A 81 2.32 -3.74 -1.62
C CYS A 81 2.08 -5.19 -1.16
N PRO A 82 0.97 -5.49 -0.46
CA PRO A 82 0.67 -6.86 -0.04
C PRO A 82 0.30 -7.79 -1.20
N GLY A 83 -0.27 -7.28 -2.30
CA GLY A 83 -0.63 -8.11 -3.47
C GLY A 83 0.60 -8.64 -4.19
N GLU A 84 1.62 -7.79 -4.38
CA GLU A 84 2.91 -8.20 -4.92
C GLU A 84 3.60 -9.22 -4.01
N LEU A 85 3.64 -8.94 -2.70
CA LEU A 85 4.29 -9.85 -1.75
C LEU A 85 3.59 -11.22 -1.71
N TYR A 86 2.25 -11.23 -1.74
CA TYR A 86 1.50 -12.49 -1.81
C TYR A 86 1.83 -13.27 -3.07
N SER A 87 1.88 -12.58 -4.21
CA SER A 87 2.16 -13.22 -5.51
C SER A 87 3.57 -13.82 -5.56
N GLU A 88 4.53 -13.22 -4.85
CA GLU A 88 5.93 -13.66 -4.81
C GLU A 88 6.20 -14.71 -3.72
N LYS A 89 5.59 -14.58 -2.54
CA LYS A 89 5.92 -15.38 -1.34
C LYS A 89 4.77 -16.25 -0.81
N GLY A 90 3.54 -16.07 -1.30
CA GLY A 90 2.34 -16.73 -0.76
C GLY A 90 1.89 -16.18 0.60
N THR A 91 2.44 -15.04 1.04
CA THR A 91 2.10 -14.40 2.30
C THR A 91 2.19 -12.88 2.16
N ILE A 92 1.48 -12.15 3.02
CA ILE A 92 1.57 -10.69 3.07
C ILE A 92 2.36 -10.18 4.28
N LEU A 93 2.78 -11.05 5.20
CA LEU A 93 3.38 -10.65 6.49
C LEU A 93 4.91 -10.84 6.53
N GLU A 94 5.57 -10.76 5.38
CA GLU A 94 7.03 -10.91 5.25
C GLU A 94 7.73 -9.64 4.75
N ARG A 95 9.06 -9.71 4.71
CA ARG A 95 9.91 -8.66 4.13
C ARG A 95 9.63 -8.54 2.64
N SER A 96 9.41 -7.30 2.19
CA SER A 96 9.31 -7.01 0.77
C SER A 96 10.66 -7.20 0.08
N PRO A 97 10.70 -7.75 -1.14
CA PRO A 97 11.93 -7.80 -1.95
C PRO A 97 12.46 -6.40 -2.32
N TYR A 98 11.67 -5.35 -2.11
CA TYR A 98 12.05 -3.97 -2.38
C TYR A 98 12.51 -3.21 -1.13
N CYS A 99 12.61 -3.85 0.04
CA CYS A 99 12.96 -3.18 1.29
C CYS A 99 14.27 -2.38 1.18
N GLU A 100 15.32 -2.98 0.62
CA GLU A 100 16.63 -2.35 0.45
C GLU A 100 16.57 -1.16 -0.52
N PHE A 101 15.77 -1.29 -1.58
CA PHE A 101 15.56 -0.22 -2.56
C PHE A 101 14.86 0.99 -1.94
N TYR A 102 13.75 0.76 -1.21
CA TYR A 102 13.05 1.82 -0.49
C TYR A 102 13.94 2.46 0.57
N GLU A 103 14.70 1.67 1.32
CA GLU A 103 15.64 2.20 2.31
C GLU A 103 16.70 3.09 1.65
N ALA A 104 17.30 2.66 0.54
CA ALA A 104 18.31 3.42 -0.16
C ALA A 104 17.75 4.77 -0.66
N ILE A 105 16.57 4.76 -1.29
CA ILE A 105 15.93 5.99 -1.79
C ILE A 105 15.57 6.94 -0.65
N ILE A 106 14.96 6.44 0.42
CA ILE A 106 14.54 7.26 1.56
C ILE A 106 15.75 7.88 2.26
N ARG A 107 16.82 7.11 2.46
CA ARG A 107 18.08 7.62 3.01
C ARG A 107 18.69 8.70 2.13
N HIS A 108 18.73 8.48 0.81
CA HIS A 108 19.25 9.47 -0.13
C HIS A 108 18.42 10.75 -0.11
N ALA A 109 17.10 10.64 -0.10
CA ALA A 109 16.19 11.78 0.02
C ALA A 109 16.44 12.58 1.31
N PHE A 110 16.58 11.91 2.45
CA PHE A 110 16.84 12.58 3.73
C PHE A 110 18.22 13.25 3.77
N MET A 111 19.24 12.67 3.14
CA MET A 111 20.54 13.30 3.00
C MET A 111 20.45 14.59 2.17
N LEU A 112 19.81 14.56 1.00
CA LEU A 112 19.62 15.77 0.17
C LEU A 112 18.83 16.85 0.90
N ILE A 113 17.81 16.47 1.66
CA ILE A 113 17.04 17.42 2.50
C ILE A 113 17.93 18.04 3.58
N GLY A 114 18.73 17.22 4.26
CA GLY A 114 19.68 17.68 5.29
C GLY A 114 20.76 18.62 4.76
N GLU A 115 21.17 18.44 3.50
CA GLU A 115 22.14 19.29 2.80
C GLU A 115 21.53 20.56 2.18
N GLY A 116 20.20 20.72 2.22
CA GLY A 116 19.51 21.86 1.59
C GLY A 116 19.40 21.76 0.06
N GLU A 117 19.63 20.57 -0.51
CA GLU A 117 19.66 20.30 -1.95
C GLU A 117 18.30 19.81 -2.49
N LEU A 118 17.19 20.33 -1.94
CA LEU A 118 15.82 19.88 -2.25
C LEU A 118 15.49 19.92 -3.76
N LYS A 119 16.04 20.89 -4.49
CA LYS A 119 15.92 21.05 -5.95
C LYS A 119 16.37 19.81 -6.75
N ASN A 120 17.26 18.98 -6.17
CA ASN A 120 17.75 17.76 -6.80
C ASN A 120 16.84 16.55 -6.53
N LEU A 121 15.93 16.65 -5.56
CA LEU A 121 15.00 15.59 -5.19
C LEU A 121 13.62 15.80 -5.83
N VAL A 122 13.14 17.04 -5.84
CA VAL A 122 11.79 17.40 -6.27
C VAL A 122 11.81 18.71 -7.05
N ARG A 123 10.87 18.85 -8.00
CA ARG A 123 10.70 20.12 -8.71
C ARG A 123 10.12 21.16 -7.77
N THR A 124 10.93 22.11 -7.33
CA THR A 124 10.56 23.17 -6.38
C THR A 124 9.71 24.29 -6.98
N ASP A 125 9.62 24.36 -8.31
CA ASP A 125 8.85 25.40 -9.00
C ASP A 125 7.36 25.36 -8.60
N GLY A 126 6.86 26.49 -8.10
CA GLY A 126 5.46 26.63 -7.67
C GLY A 126 5.12 25.95 -6.34
N TYR A 127 6.12 25.61 -5.51
CA TYR A 127 5.90 25.02 -4.18
C TYR A 127 5.06 25.90 -3.26
N GLU A 128 5.35 27.20 -3.22
CA GLU A 128 4.59 28.16 -2.40
C GLU A 128 3.09 28.10 -2.71
N TYR A 129 2.74 28.04 -4.01
CA TYR A 129 1.36 27.91 -4.46
C TYR A 129 0.76 26.53 -4.14
N ARG A 130 1.51 25.44 -4.41
CA ARG A 130 1.00 24.06 -4.24
C ARG A 130 0.75 23.70 -2.78
N PHE A 131 1.59 24.18 -1.87
CA PHE A 131 1.55 23.84 -0.46
C PHE A 131 1.06 25.00 0.42
N ASN A 132 0.54 26.08 -0.19
CA ASN A 132 0.09 27.29 0.52
C ASN A 132 1.13 27.82 1.53
N MET A 133 2.41 27.76 1.19
CA MET A 133 3.50 28.25 2.04
C MET A 133 3.76 29.73 1.81
N PHE A 134 2.69 30.55 1.80
CA PHE A 134 2.82 32.00 1.68
C PHE A 134 3.31 32.54 3.03
N SER A 135 4.52 33.12 3.03
CA SER A 135 5.10 33.86 4.16
C SER A 135 4.42 35.22 4.36
#